data_AF-A0AA37NMN8-F1
#
_entry.id   AF-A0AA37NMN8-F1
#
_cell.length_a   1.000
_cell.length_b   1.000
_cell.length_c   1.000
_cell.angle_alpha   90.00
_cell.angle_beta   90.00
_cell.angle_gamma   90.00
#
_symmetry.space_group_name_H-M   'P 1'
#
loop_
_entity.id
_entity.type
_entity.pdbx_description
1 polymer ?
#
loop_
_entity_poly.entity_id
_entity_poly.type
_entity_poly.pdbx_seq_one_letter_code
_entity_poly.pdbx_strand_id
1 'polypeptide(L)'
;MKKIFFLLLLLGCSYLVHAQTDNVYISVAMPNNCTLDSNTKSILKNKLLQILSTKGVAGIECGAIIIVPEVNIINSNSVYGGMRQILSVELGITVTVRNMITNTVFNTIQIASKGEGYSDNEAKRSAINKIDVLNADYSRFVEATKLKISDYYRNNTIALITKANTLASQQLFDEALALLSTYPESLSEYTKVSNAMASIFKKYQTQHCSQILLSAQAAYSKHDYTEAAELVSLIDAQSSCAAQAKALLEAIKKSMDKQYNDIIAMEKEKIRSDERIKSAQIKAIRDIATAYFKRQTEYVFFW
;
A
#
# COMPACT_ATOMS: atom_id res chain seq x y z
N MET A 1 58.08 -18.68 22.99
CA MET A 1 57.32 -18.36 21.76
C MET A 1 56.38 -19.51 21.35
N LYS A 2 55.38 -19.85 22.18
CA LYS A 2 54.34 -20.86 21.84
C LYS A 2 52.94 -20.54 22.40
N LYS A 3 52.77 -19.39 23.06
CA LYS A 3 51.47 -18.98 23.67
C LYS A 3 50.79 -17.79 22.98
N ILE A 4 51.41 -17.22 21.93
CA ILE A 4 50.85 -16.06 21.19
C ILE A 4 50.09 -16.50 19.93
N PHE A 5 50.27 -17.74 19.48
CA PHE A 5 49.63 -18.20 18.23
C PHE A 5 48.18 -18.69 18.40
N PHE A 6 47.70 -18.87 19.63
CA PHE A 6 46.34 -19.38 19.88
C PHE A 6 45.27 -18.27 19.98
N LEU A 7 45.69 -16.99 20.02
CA LEU A 7 44.75 -15.87 20.12
C LEU A 7 44.35 -15.27 18.75
N LEU A 8 44.97 -15.73 17.66
CA LEU A 8 44.73 -15.24 16.29
C LEU A 8 43.76 -16.13 15.48
N LEU A 9 43.30 -17.25 16.03
CA LEU A 9 42.33 -18.16 15.39
C LEU A 9 40.87 -17.91 15.82
N LEU A 10 40.63 -16.97 16.74
CA LEU A 10 39.28 -16.59 17.23
C LEU A 10 38.74 -15.31 16.59
N LEU A 11 39.43 -14.76 15.60
CA LEU A 11 39.04 -13.55 14.84
C LEU A 11 38.43 -13.88 13.45
N GLY A 12 38.09 -15.14 13.19
CA GLY A 12 37.65 -15.62 11.88
C GLY A 12 36.28 -16.28 11.88
N CYS A 13 35.30 -15.77 12.65
CA CYS A 13 33.90 -16.18 12.50
C CYS A 13 32.91 -15.26 13.23
N SER A 14 33.09 -13.94 13.16
CA SER A 14 31.92 -13.06 13.23
C SER A 14 31.25 -13.11 11.86
N TYR A 15 30.37 -14.10 11.68
CA TYR A 15 29.33 -13.97 10.68
C TYR A 15 28.72 -12.59 10.87
N LEU A 16 28.84 -11.75 9.85
CA LEU A 16 27.98 -10.59 9.72
C LEU A 16 26.56 -11.13 9.60
N VAL A 17 25.92 -11.35 10.76
CA VAL A 17 24.47 -11.35 10.83
C VAL A 17 24.10 -9.91 10.51
N HIS A 18 23.97 -9.62 9.21
CA HIS A 18 23.10 -8.54 8.80
C HIS A 18 21.73 -8.95 9.33
N ALA A 19 21.34 -8.36 10.46
CA ALA A 19 19.93 -8.19 10.73
C ALA A 19 19.40 -7.29 9.61
N GLN A 20 19.07 -7.89 8.46
CA GLN A 20 18.16 -7.25 7.53
C GLN A 20 16.87 -7.09 8.33
N THR A 21 16.56 -5.84 8.66
CA THR A 21 15.22 -5.46 9.08
C THR A 21 14.31 -5.74 7.89
N ASP A 22 13.86 -7.00 7.78
CA ASP A 22 12.78 -7.45 6.91
C ASP A 22 11.47 -6.83 7.44
N ASN A 23 11.38 -5.51 7.31
CA ASN A 23 10.24 -4.70 7.70
C ASN A 23 9.14 -4.97 6.67
N VAL A 24 8.37 -6.01 6.94
CA VAL A 24 7.13 -6.29 6.22
C VAL A 24 6.05 -5.41 6.84
N TYR A 25 5.32 -4.71 5.99
CA TYR A 25 4.17 -3.91 6.38
C TYR A 25 2.90 -4.65 5.97
N ILE A 26 1.93 -4.76 6.87
CA ILE A 26 0.66 -5.44 6.62
C ILE A 26 -0.48 -4.53 7.09
N SER A 27 -1.46 -4.30 6.22
CA SER A 27 -2.70 -3.59 6.58
C SER A 27 -3.76 -4.57 7.06
N VAL A 28 -4.57 -4.19 8.04
CA VAL A 28 -5.76 -4.95 8.40
C VAL A 28 -6.94 -4.44 7.56
N ALA A 29 -7.57 -5.34 6.80
CA ALA A 29 -8.75 -5.03 6.02
C ALA A 29 -9.86 -6.04 6.34
N MET A 30 -11.10 -5.56 6.54
CA MET A 30 -12.22 -6.47 6.80
C MET A 30 -12.95 -6.77 5.49
N PRO A 31 -13.53 -7.98 5.35
CA PRO A 31 -14.49 -8.27 4.30
C PRO A 31 -15.68 -7.30 4.35
N ASN A 32 -16.14 -6.83 3.19
CA ASN A 32 -17.28 -5.92 3.09
C ASN A 32 -18.59 -6.48 3.68
N ASN A 33 -18.74 -7.81 3.68
CA ASN A 33 -19.90 -8.55 4.18
C ASN A 33 -19.77 -8.97 5.65
N CYS A 34 -18.75 -8.48 6.37
CA CYS A 34 -18.53 -8.84 7.77
C CYS A 34 -19.71 -8.40 8.63
N THR A 35 -20.37 -9.36 9.29
CA THR A 35 -21.61 -9.19 10.07
C THR A 35 -21.39 -8.58 11.46
N LEU A 36 -20.13 -8.35 11.87
CA LEU A 36 -19.82 -7.72 13.15
C LEU A 36 -20.21 -6.23 13.14
N ASP A 37 -20.67 -5.74 14.29
CA ASP A 37 -20.90 -4.31 14.48
C ASP A 37 -19.57 -3.52 14.47
N SER A 38 -19.64 -2.21 14.24
CA SER A 38 -18.46 -1.35 14.08
C SER A 38 -17.50 -1.39 15.27
N ASN A 39 -18.00 -1.49 16.50
CA ASN A 39 -17.15 -1.55 17.69
C ASN A 39 -16.39 -2.89 17.73
N THR A 40 -17.11 -3.99 17.49
CA THR A 40 -16.51 -5.34 17.47
C THR A 40 -15.50 -5.51 16.34
N LYS A 41 -15.72 -4.89 15.17
CA LYS A 41 -14.74 -4.80 14.07
C LYS A 41 -13.45 -4.09 14.50
N SER A 42 -13.57 -2.95 15.20
CA SER A 42 -12.41 -2.20 15.70
C SER A 42 -11.61 -2.98 16.73
N ILE A 43 -12.27 -3.74 17.62
CA ILE A 43 -11.60 -4.60 18.59
C ILE A 43 -10.83 -5.72 17.86
N LEU A 44 -11.46 -6.39 16.89
CA LEU A 44 -10.79 -7.43 16.10
C LEU A 44 -9.58 -6.87 15.33
N LYS A 45 -9.73 -5.68 14.72
CA LYS A 45 -8.63 -4.94 14.07
C LYS A 45 -7.45 -4.79 15.02
N ASN A 46 -7.70 -4.28 16.23
CA ASN A 46 -6.66 -4.04 17.22
C ASN A 46 -6.00 -5.34 17.70
N LYS A 47 -6.76 -6.44 17.86
CA LYS A 47 -6.20 -7.76 18.19
C LYS A 47 -5.24 -8.25 17.10
N LEU A 48 -5.61 -8.12 15.83
CA LEU A 48 -4.74 -8.50 14.71
C LEU A 48 -3.49 -7.61 14.64
N LEU A 49 -3.61 -6.30 14.84
CA LEU A 49 -2.46 -5.39 14.90
C LEU A 49 -1.50 -5.74 16.04
N GLN A 50 -2.04 -6.11 17.21
CA GLN A 50 -1.23 -6.58 18.34
C GLN A 50 -0.49 -7.87 17.99
N ILE A 51 -1.18 -8.86 17.39
CA ILE A 51 -0.56 -10.11 16.92
C ILE A 51 0.59 -9.83 15.95
N LEU A 52 0.39 -8.97 14.94
CA LEU A 52 1.43 -8.58 13.98
C LEU A 52 2.63 -7.91 14.67
N SER A 53 2.37 -7.02 15.62
CA SER A 53 3.40 -6.24 16.33
C SER A 53 4.35 -7.13 17.15
N THR A 54 3.90 -8.29 17.63
CA THR A 54 4.75 -9.22 18.43
C THR A 54 6.02 -9.67 17.72
N LYS A 55 6.04 -9.66 16.38
CA LYS A 55 7.19 -10.04 15.55
C LYS A 55 7.68 -8.92 14.64
N GLY A 56 7.42 -7.67 15.05
CA GLY A 56 7.94 -6.48 14.37
C GLY A 56 7.33 -6.23 13.00
N VAL A 57 6.15 -6.80 12.70
CA VAL A 57 5.38 -6.39 11.52
C VAL A 57 4.66 -5.10 11.88
N ALA A 58 4.99 -4.03 11.17
CA ALA A 58 4.35 -2.75 11.36
C ALA A 58 3.00 -2.74 10.64
N GLY A 59 1.95 -2.39 11.38
CA GLY A 59 0.67 -2.03 10.80
C GLY A 59 0.81 -0.73 10.03
N ILE A 60 0.44 -0.74 8.75
CA ILE A 60 0.23 0.49 8.00
C ILE A 60 -1.26 0.67 7.78
N GLU A 61 -1.62 1.90 7.50
CA GLU A 61 -2.99 2.21 7.14
C GLU A 61 -3.38 1.36 5.92
N CYS A 62 -3.00 1.78 4.72
CA CYS A 62 -3.42 1.13 3.48
C CYS A 62 -2.21 0.60 2.72
N GLY A 63 -2.27 -0.66 2.32
CA GLY A 63 -1.21 -1.31 1.58
C GLY A 63 -1.71 -2.58 0.91
N ALA A 64 -0.93 -3.07 -0.06
CA ALA A 64 -1.33 -4.20 -0.89
C ALA A 64 -1.31 -5.55 -0.17
N ILE A 65 -0.44 -5.70 0.84
CA ILE A 65 -0.41 -6.90 1.67
C ILE A 65 -1.38 -6.67 2.82
N ILE A 66 -2.47 -7.43 2.79
CA ILE A 66 -3.56 -7.31 3.74
C ILE A 66 -3.70 -8.58 4.58
N ILE A 67 -4.05 -8.41 5.85
CA ILE A 67 -4.57 -9.46 6.71
C ILE A 67 -6.08 -9.31 6.80
N VAL A 68 -6.79 -10.37 6.42
CA VAL A 68 -8.25 -10.39 6.29
C VAL A 68 -8.82 -11.44 7.23
N PRO A 69 -9.61 -11.04 8.24
CA PRO A 69 -10.34 -11.97 9.08
C PRO A 69 -11.74 -12.22 8.52
N GLU A 70 -12.08 -13.48 8.33
CA GLU A 70 -13.45 -13.94 8.07
C GLU A 70 -13.99 -14.60 9.33
N VAL A 71 -15.09 -14.06 9.85
CA VAL A 71 -15.67 -14.48 11.14
C VAL A 71 -16.93 -15.29 10.90
N ASN A 72 -16.91 -16.54 11.36
CA ASN A 72 -18.04 -17.46 11.29
C ASN A 72 -18.47 -17.86 12.70
N ILE A 73 -19.77 -18.06 12.91
CA ILE A 73 -20.30 -18.62 14.14
C ILE A 73 -20.24 -20.13 14.02
N ILE A 74 -19.38 -20.78 14.82
CA ILE A 74 -19.27 -22.24 14.87
C ILE A 74 -20.44 -22.81 15.67
N ASN A 75 -20.72 -22.21 16.82
CA ASN A 75 -21.77 -22.67 17.72
C ASN A 75 -22.40 -21.47 18.45
N SER A 76 -23.69 -21.54 18.74
CA SER A 76 -24.42 -20.56 19.52
C SER A 76 -25.43 -21.27 20.40
N ASN A 77 -25.28 -21.12 21.71
CA ASN A 77 -26.15 -21.72 22.70
C ASN A 77 -26.65 -20.65 23.65
N SER A 78 -27.82 -20.86 24.23
CA SER A 78 -28.33 -19.97 25.27
C SER A 78 -28.79 -20.76 26.49
N VAL A 79 -28.51 -20.21 27.66
CA VAL A 79 -28.88 -20.79 28.96
C VAL A 79 -29.52 -19.72 29.82
N TYR A 80 -30.45 -20.11 30.68
CA TYR A 80 -31.08 -19.19 31.63
C TYR A 80 -30.27 -19.16 32.93
N GLY A 81 -29.70 -18.00 33.25
CA GLY A 81 -29.04 -17.71 34.52
C GLY A 81 -29.95 -16.83 35.38
N GLY A 82 -30.71 -17.44 36.29
CA GLY A 82 -31.74 -16.73 37.05
C GLY A 82 -32.82 -16.15 36.14
N MET A 83 -33.08 -14.84 36.22
CA MET A 83 -34.08 -14.15 35.39
C MET A 83 -33.56 -13.68 34.02
N ARG A 84 -32.29 -13.94 33.68
CA ARG A 84 -31.68 -13.45 32.43
C ARG A 84 -31.16 -14.60 31.57
N GLN A 85 -31.34 -14.47 30.26
CA GLN A 85 -30.75 -15.36 29.28
C GLN A 85 -29.29 -14.97 29.04
N ILE A 86 -28.39 -15.94 29.09
CA ILE A 86 -26.97 -15.80 28.74
C ILE A 86 -26.77 -16.50 27.40
N LEU A 87 -26.26 -15.77 26.42
CA LEU A 87 -25.87 -16.31 25.13
C LEU A 87 -24.37 -16.63 25.14
N SER A 88 -24.03 -17.85 24.75
CA SER A 88 -22.67 -18.33 24.57
C SER A 88 -22.42 -18.54 23.08
N VAL A 89 -21.43 -17.84 22.52
CA VAL A 89 -21.08 -17.89 21.11
C VAL A 89 -19.65 -18.38 20.96
N GLU A 90 -19.45 -19.36 20.09
CA GLU A 90 -18.16 -19.82 19.63
C GLU A 90 -17.92 -19.33 18.20
N LEU A 91 -16.82 -18.59 18.02
CA LEU A 91 -16.41 -18.01 16.75
C LEU A 91 -15.23 -18.77 16.17
N GLY A 92 -15.30 -19.05 14.88
CA GLY A 92 -14.18 -19.44 14.04
C GLY A 92 -13.77 -18.26 13.20
N ILE A 93 -12.54 -17.78 13.38
CA ILE A 93 -12.00 -16.63 12.66
C ILE A 93 -10.88 -17.14 11.75
N THR A 94 -11.16 -17.19 10.46
CA THR A 94 -10.15 -17.50 9.44
C THR A 94 -9.39 -16.23 9.13
N VAL A 95 -8.10 -16.20 9.48
CA VAL A 95 -7.24 -15.05 9.23
C VAL A 95 -6.31 -15.38 8.08
N THR A 96 -6.48 -14.68 6.95
CA THR A 96 -5.70 -14.88 5.73
C THR A 96 -4.85 -13.66 5.44
N VAL A 97 -3.55 -13.86 5.25
CA VAL A 97 -2.63 -12.82 4.76
C VAL A 97 -2.43 -13.02 3.27
N ARG A 98 -2.76 -12.00 2.48
CA ARG A 98 -2.72 -12.04 1.01
C ARG A 98 -2.29 -10.73 0.40
N ASN A 99 -1.82 -10.78 -0.84
CA ASN A 99 -1.68 -9.60 -1.69
C ASN A 99 -3.01 -9.36 -2.41
N MET A 100 -3.64 -8.21 -2.19
CA MET A 100 -4.95 -7.88 -2.76
C MET A 100 -4.93 -7.63 -4.27
N ILE A 101 -3.76 -7.34 -4.85
CA ILE A 101 -3.59 -7.07 -6.29
C ILE A 101 -3.33 -8.35 -7.07
N THR A 102 -2.41 -9.18 -6.57
CA THR A 102 -2.08 -10.44 -7.22
C THR A 102 -3.01 -11.58 -6.80
N ASN A 103 -3.85 -11.35 -5.80
CA ASN A 103 -4.66 -12.35 -5.12
C ASN A 103 -3.87 -13.49 -4.46
N THR A 104 -2.54 -13.37 -4.37
CA THR A 104 -1.65 -14.38 -3.77
C THR A 104 -1.91 -14.50 -2.29
N VAL A 105 -2.27 -15.70 -1.83
CA VAL A 105 -2.35 -16.02 -0.39
C VAL A 105 -0.96 -16.42 0.10
N PHE A 106 -0.46 -15.72 1.11
CA PHE A 106 0.81 -16.03 1.75
C PHE A 106 0.63 -17.04 2.87
N ASN A 107 -0.32 -16.79 3.77
CA ASN A 107 -0.52 -17.67 4.92
C ASN A 107 -1.94 -17.55 5.46
N THR A 108 -2.42 -18.60 6.11
CA THR A 108 -3.73 -18.64 6.75
C THR A 108 -3.63 -19.31 8.11
N ILE A 109 -4.38 -18.81 9.09
CA ILE A 109 -4.54 -19.43 10.41
C ILE A 109 -6.01 -19.39 10.82
N GLN A 110 -6.44 -20.38 11.60
CA GLN A 110 -7.76 -20.41 12.22
C GLN A 110 -7.64 -20.03 13.69
N ILE A 111 -8.47 -19.09 14.13
CA ILE A 111 -8.57 -18.67 15.53
C ILE A 111 -9.96 -19.07 16.03
N ALA A 112 -9.99 -19.97 17.02
CA ALA A 112 -11.22 -20.28 17.75
C ALA A 112 -11.30 -19.38 18.98
N SER A 113 -12.47 -18.79 19.23
CA SER A 113 -12.72 -18.04 20.46
C SER A 113 -14.15 -18.17 20.93
N LYS A 114 -14.34 -18.18 22.25
CA LYS A 114 -15.65 -18.31 22.89
C LYS A 114 -15.94 -17.13 23.80
N GLY A 115 -17.15 -16.61 23.71
CA GLY A 115 -17.61 -15.46 24.46
C GLY A 115 -19.04 -15.63 24.96
N GLU A 116 -19.37 -14.87 25.99
CA GLU A 116 -20.68 -14.87 26.62
C GLU A 116 -21.17 -13.45 26.80
N GLY A 117 -22.48 -13.24 26.70
CA GLY A 117 -23.13 -11.93 26.84
C GLY A 117 -24.65 -12.03 26.93
N TYR A 118 -25.32 -10.90 27.16
CA TYR A 118 -26.78 -10.84 27.22
C TYR A 118 -27.42 -10.53 25.86
N SER A 119 -26.60 -10.30 24.83
CA SER A 119 -27.00 -10.17 23.44
C SER A 119 -25.97 -10.82 22.52
N ASP A 120 -26.35 -11.05 21.26
CA ASP A 120 -25.46 -11.57 20.21
C ASP A 120 -24.19 -10.73 20.03
N ASN A 121 -24.33 -9.40 19.95
CA ASN A 121 -23.19 -8.48 19.83
C ASN A 121 -22.30 -8.51 21.08
N GLU A 122 -22.87 -8.60 22.28
CA GLU A 122 -22.08 -8.70 23.51
C GLU A 122 -21.28 -10.01 23.58
N ALA A 123 -21.91 -11.15 23.25
CA ALA A 123 -21.25 -12.44 23.25
C ALA A 123 -20.11 -12.49 22.21
N LYS A 124 -20.35 -11.98 20.99
CA LYS A 124 -19.32 -11.85 19.94
C LYS A 124 -18.17 -10.95 20.37
N ARG A 125 -18.47 -9.77 20.93
CA ARG A 125 -17.45 -8.85 21.44
C ARG A 125 -16.63 -9.47 22.57
N SER A 126 -17.28 -10.18 23.48
CA SER A 126 -16.65 -10.94 24.58
C SER A 126 -15.70 -12.01 24.03
N ALA A 127 -16.11 -12.75 22.99
CA ALA A 127 -15.28 -13.75 22.34
C ALA A 127 -14.02 -13.11 21.73
N ILE A 128 -14.15 -12.03 20.97
CA ILE A 128 -13.00 -11.38 20.33
C ILE A 128 -12.05 -10.77 21.38
N ASN A 129 -12.58 -10.19 22.45
CA ASN A 129 -11.76 -9.64 23.53
C ASN A 129 -10.90 -10.70 24.23
N LYS A 130 -11.39 -11.94 24.34
CA LYS A 130 -10.69 -13.07 24.95
C LYS A 130 -9.59 -13.69 24.09
N ILE A 131 -9.42 -13.26 22.83
CA ILE A 131 -8.30 -13.73 22.00
C ILE A 131 -6.98 -13.37 22.68
N ASP A 132 -6.19 -14.39 22.99
CA ASP A 132 -4.86 -14.26 23.57
C ASP A 132 -3.83 -13.92 22.48
N VAL A 133 -3.49 -12.63 22.37
CA VAL A 133 -2.53 -12.13 21.38
C VAL A 133 -1.10 -12.63 21.60
N LEU A 134 -0.80 -13.21 22.78
CA LEU A 134 0.51 -13.73 23.12
C LEU A 134 0.64 -15.23 22.83
N ASN A 135 -0.38 -15.86 22.26
CA ASN A 135 -0.33 -17.26 21.88
C ASN A 135 0.85 -17.53 20.93
N ALA A 136 1.66 -18.54 21.26
CA ALA A 136 2.86 -18.92 20.51
C ALA A 136 2.55 -19.33 19.05
N ASP A 137 1.36 -19.85 18.75
CA ASP A 137 0.91 -20.15 17.39
C ASP A 137 0.82 -18.89 16.54
N TYR A 138 0.35 -17.78 17.11
CA TYR A 138 0.23 -16.51 16.39
C TYR A 138 1.61 -15.92 16.11
N SER A 139 2.53 -16.04 17.07
CA SER A 139 3.93 -15.70 16.87
C SER A 139 4.57 -16.49 15.71
N ARG A 140 4.37 -17.82 15.67
CA ARG A 140 4.86 -18.67 14.57
C ARG A 140 4.21 -18.31 13.24
N PHE A 141 2.91 -18.02 13.25
CA PHE A 141 2.16 -17.60 12.08
C PHE A 141 2.74 -16.32 11.47
N VAL A 142 3.03 -15.29 12.28
CA VAL A 142 3.59 -14.03 11.77
C VAL A 142 5.00 -14.25 11.21
N GLU A 143 5.85 -15.02 11.89
CA GLU A 143 7.20 -15.34 11.41
C GLU A 143 7.18 -16.10 10.08
N ALA A 144 6.39 -17.16 9.98
CA ALA A 144 6.21 -17.90 8.74
C ALA A 144 5.63 -17.02 7.61
N THR A 145 4.73 -16.09 7.94
CA THR A 145 4.15 -15.15 6.98
C THR A 145 5.23 -14.24 6.39
N LYS A 146 6.12 -13.68 7.21
CA LYS A 146 7.24 -12.84 6.73
C LYS A 146 8.12 -13.59 5.74
N LEU A 147 8.48 -14.83 6.07
CA LEU A 147 9.30 -15.67 5.20
C LEU A 147 8.60 -15.93 3.86
N LYS A 148 7.34 -16.35 3.88
CA LYS A 148 6.56 -16.62 2.66
C LYS A 148 6.37 -15.38 1.78
N ILE A 149 6.19 -14.19 2.38
CA ILE A 149 6.13 -12.92 1.65
C ILE A 149 7.47 -12.66 0.96
N SER A 150 8.57 -12.72 1.71
CA SER A 150 9.91 -12.48 1.18
C SER A 150 10.26 -13.46 0.06
N ASP A 151 9.98 -14.75 0.24
CA ASP A 151 10.25 -15.80 -0.74
C ASP A 151 9.42 -15.63 -2.01
N TYR A 152 8.15 -15.26 -1.87
CA TYR A 152 7.32 -14.95 -3.03
C TYR A 152 7.95 -13.84 -3.88
N TYR A 153 8.30 -12.71 -3.28
CA TYR A 153 8.85 -11.60 -4.06
C TYR A 153 10.22 -11.92 -4.65
N ARG A 154 11.13 -12.56 -3.89
CA ARG A 154 12.43 -13.01 -4.39
C ARG A 154 12.31 -13.92 -5.62
N ASN A 155 11.32 -14.82 -5.62
CA ASN A 155 11.13 -15.78 -6.69
C ASN A 155 10.32 -15.21 -7.87
N ASN A 156 9.63 -14.08 -7.70
CA ASN A 156 8.71 -13.54 -8.71
C ASN A 156 9.06 -12.13 -9.21
N THR A 157 10.19 -11.53 -8.82
CA THR A 157 10.53 -10.14 -9.21
C THR A 157 10.45 -9.91 -10.72
N ILE A 158 11.00 -10.83 -11.52
CA ILE A 158 11.01 -10.70 -12.99
C ILE A 158 9.58 -10.76 -13.54
N ALA A 159 8.80 -11.74 -13.10
CA ALA A 159 7.40 -11.87 -13.53
C ALA A 159 6.55 -10.66 -13.13
N LEU A 160 6.78 -10.11 -11.93
CA LEU A 160 6.12 -8.91 -11.42
C LEU A 160 6.43 -7.69 -12.30
N ILE A 161 7.71 -7.45 -12.61
CA ILE A 161 8.15 -6.36 -13.49
C ILE A 161 7.60 -6.52 -14.90
N THR A 162 7.62 -7.74 -15.46
CA THR A 162 7.06 -8.00 -16.78
C THR A 162 5.57 -7.70 -16.82
N LYS A 163 4.80 -8.20 -15.85
CA LYS A 163 3.36 -7.93 -15.75
C LYS A 163 3.06 -6.44 -15.64
N ALA A 164 3.82 -5.70 -14.81
CA ALA A 164 3.65 -4.26 -14.69
C ALA A 164 3.94 -3.53 -16.02
N ASN A 165 4.97 -3.94 -16.76
CA ASN A 165 5.26 -3.37 -18.08
C ASN A 165 4.15 -3.68 -19.10
N THR A 166 3.55 -4.86 -19.05
CA THR A 166 2.39 -5.21 -19.87
C THR A 166 1.19 -4.31 -19.54
N LEU A 167 0.86 -4.12 -18.26
CA LEU A 167 -0.19 -3.19 -17.82
C LEU A 167 0.09 -1.76 -18.30
N ALA A 168 1.32 -1.29 -18.14
CA ALA A 168 1.74 0.04 -18.63
C ALA A 168 1.63 0.17 -20.17
N SER A 169 1.90 -0.90 -20.93
CA SER A 169 1.71 -0.91 -22.39
C SER A 169 0.25 -0.81 -22.81
N GLN A 170 -0.66 -1.25 -21.94
CA GLN A 170 -2.12 -1.11 -22.08
C GLN A 170 -2.64 0.22 -21.51
N GLN A 171 -1.73 1.14 -21.13
CA GLN A 171 -2.04 2.42 -20.50
C GLN A 171 -2.70 2.31 -19.11
N LEU A 172 -2.67 1.13 -18.50
CA LEU A 172 -3.14 0.87 -17.14
C LEU A 172 -2.03 1.22 -16.12
N PHE A 173 -1.61 2.48 -16.11
CA PHE A 173 -0.46 2.92 -15.30
C PHE A 173 -0.72 2.85 -13.80
N ASP A 174 -1.93 3.21 -13.35
CA ASP A 174 -2.31 3.13 -11.94
C ASP A 174 -2.15 1.70 -11.40
N GLU A 175 -2.65 0.71 -12.15
CA GLU A 175 -2.56 -0.70 -11.79
C GLU A 175 -1.12 -1.21 -11.88
N ALA A 176 -0.36 -0.81 -12.91
CA ALA A 176 1.04 -1.17 -13.06
C ALA A 176 1.89 -0.66 -11.88
N LEU A 177 1.70 0.60 -11.49
CA LEU A 177 2.39 1.22 -10.36
C LEU A 177 1.93 0.61 -9.03
N ALA A 178 0.63 0.35 -8.86
CA ALA A 178 0.10 -0.36 -7.70
C ALA A 178 0.71 -1.75 -7.55
N LEU A 179 0.83 -2.51 -8.65
CA LEU A 179 1.44 -3.85 -8.67
C LEU A 179 2.91 -3.84 -8.26
N LEU A 180 3.70 -2.88 -8.74
CA LEU A 180 5.11 -2.80 -8.34
C LEU A 180 5.30 -2.28 -6.92
N SER A 181 4.39 -1.40 -6.44
CA SER A 181 4.42 -0.88 -5.08
C SER A 181 4.20 -1.96 -4.00
N THR A 182 3.73 -3.16 -4.38
CA THR A 182 3.56 -4.27 -3.45
C THR A 182 4.90 -4.92 -3.05
N TYR A 183 5.98 -4.67 -3.81
CA TYR A 183 7.29 -5.23 -3.53
C TYR A 183 7.92 -4.58 -2.28
N PRO A 184 8.31 -5.35 -1.24
CA PRO A 184 8.86 -4.79 -0.01
C PRO A 184 10.21 -4.06 -0.23
N GLU A 185 10.33 -2.84 0.30
CA GLU A 185 11.55 -2.03 0.15
C GLU A 185 12.79 -2.66 0.83
N SER A 186 12.58 -3.57 1.79
CA SER A 186 13.65 -4.26 2.51
C SER A 186 14.37 -5.34 1.69
N LEU A 187 13.79 -5.79 0.57
CA LEU A 187 14.37 -6.88 -0.21
C LEU A 187 15.43 -6.38 -1.20
N SER A 188 16.45 -7.20 -1.42
CA SER A 188 17.66 -6.84 -2.20
C SER A 188 17.38 -6.34 -3.63
N GLU A 189 16.38 -6.87 -4.32
CA GLU A 189 16.05 -6.42 -5.69
C GLU A 189 15.14 -5.17 -5.74
N TYR A 190 14.88 -4.50 -4.61
CA TYR A 190 14.02 -3.31 -4.59
C TYR A 190 14.50 -2.22 -5.56
N THR A 191 15.80 -1.99 -5.70
CA THR A 191 16.35 -1.01 -6.65
C THR A 191 15.91 -1.31 -8.08
N LYS A 192 15.83 -2.58 -8.48
CA LYS A 192 15.39 -3.00 -9.81
C LYS A 192 13.90 -2.69 -10.01
N VAL A 193 13.08 -2.97 -9.00
CA VAL A 193 11.64 -2.66 -9.02
C VAL A 193 11.40 -1.15 -9.00
N SER A 194 12.15 -0.42 -8.18
CA SER A 194 12.09 1.05 -8.09
C SER A 194 12.43 1.74 -9.41
N ASN A 195 13.46 1.25 -10.11
CA ASN A 195 13.79 1.74 -11.46
C ASN A 195 12.66 1.44 -12.47
N ALA A 196 12.02 0.27 -12.38
CA ALA A 196 10.86 -0.05 -13.21
C ALA A 196 9.66 0.86 -12.90
N MET A 197 9.38 1.12 -11.61
CA MET A 197 8.35 2.08 -11.19
C MET A 197 8.61 3.47 -11.74
N ALA A 198 9.85 3.98 -11.62
CA ALA A 198 10.22 5.29 -12.14
C ALA A 198 10.05 5.37 -13.68
N SER A 199 10.40 4.31 -14.40
CA SER A 199 10.22 4.24 -15.86
C SER A 199 8.74 4.26 -16.25
N ILE A 200 7.90 3.47 -15.58
CA ILE A 200 6.45 3.44 -15.82
C ILE A 200 5.81 4.78 -15.45
N PHE A 201 6.21 5.38 -14.32
CA PHE A 201 5.71 6.68 -13.90
C PHE A 201 6.07 7.78 -14.91
N LYS A 202 7.28 7.74 -15.50
CA LYS A 202 7.65 8.67 -16.57
C LYS A 202 6.74 8.51 -17.81
N LYS A 203 6.40 7.27 -18.20
CA LYS A 203 5.45 7.02 -19.30
C LYS A 203 4.06 7.57 -18.99
N TYR A 204 3.58 7.36 -17.76
CA TYR A 204 2.33 7.94 -17.27
C TYR A 204 2.34 9.47 -17.37
N GLN A 205 3.39 10.13 -16.87
CA GLN A 205 3.55 11.58 -16.97
C GLN A 205 3.58 12.06 -18.42
N THR A 206 4.30 11.36 -19.31
CA THR A 206 4.36 11.70 -20.74
C THR A 206 2.99 11.60 -21.41
N GLN A 207 2.23 10.53 -21.15
CA GLN A 207 0.89 10.38 -21.72
C GLN A 207 -0.07 11.45 -21.18
N HIS A 208 -0.10 11.63 -19.87
CA HIS A 208 -0.97 12.60 -19.22
C HIS A 208 -0.67 14.02 -19.70
N CYS A 209 0.62 14.41 -19.78
CA CYS A 209 0.99 15.73 -20.27
C CYS A 209 0.66 15.91 -21.75
N SER A 210 0.82 14.86 -22.58
CA SER A 210 0.51 14.95 -24.01
C SER A 210 -0.98 15.15 -24.26
N GLN A 211 -1.85 14.52 -23.47
CA GLN A 211 -3.30 14.69 -23.54
C GLN A 211 -3.74 16.11 -23.13
N ILE A 212 -3.18 16.62 -22.04
CA ILE A 212 -3.44 17.99 -21.58
C ILE A 212 -2.93 18.99 -22.62
N LEU A 213 -1.72 18.80 -23.13
CA LEU A 213 -1.12 19.69 -24.13
C LEU A 213 -1.93 19.71 -25.43
N LEU A 214 -2.42 18.56 -25.91
CA LEU A 214 -3.28 18.49 -27.09
C LEU A 214 -4.60 19.23 -26.87
N SER A 215 -5.20 19.09 -25.70
CA SER A 215 -6.42 19.82 -25.33
C SER A 215 -6.17 21.33 -25.27
N ALA A 216 -5.05 21.75 -24.68
CA ALA A 216 -4.64 23.15 -24.64
C ALA A 216 -4.39 23.74 -26.04
N GLN A 217 -3.76 22.97 -26.93
CA GLN A 217 -3.56 23.37 -28.34
C GLN A 217 -4.89 23.50 -29.10
N ALA A 218 -5.86 22.62 -28.81
CA ALA A 218 -7.19 22.68 -29.39
C ALA A 218 -7.96 23.93 -28.90
N ALA A 219 -7.92 24.23 -27.60
CA ALA A 219 -8.50 25.45 -27.02
C ALA A 219 -7.86 26.72 -27.62
N TYR A 220 -6.52 26.74 -27.69
CA TYR A 220 -5.77 27.82 -28.32
C TYR A 220 -6.17 28.05 -29.78
N SER A 221 -6.35 26.97 -30.56
CA SER A 221 -6.78 27.04 -31.96
C SER A 221 -8.21 27.55 -32.13
N LYS A 222 -9.05 27.44 -31.09
CA LYS A 222 -10.41 28.01 -31.04
C LYS A 222 -10.43 29.46 -30.52
N HIS A 223 -9.26 30.06 -30.25
CA HIS A 223 -9.12 31.36 -29.59
C HIS A 223 -9.63 31.40 -28.14
N ASP A 224 -9.83 30.25 -27.50
CA ASP A 224 -10.12 30.17 -26.07
C ASP A 224 -8.80 30.14 -25.28
N TYR A 225 -8.22 31.34 -25.11
CA TYR A 225 -6.92 31.51 -24.48
C TYR A 225 -6.94 31.27 -22.97
N THR A 226 -8.09 31.49 -22.33
CA THR A 226 -8.29 31.22 -20.90
C THR A 226 -8.27 29.72 -20.64
N GLU A 227 -9.08 28.95 -21.37
CA GLU A 227 -9.09 27.48 -21.25
C GLU A 227 -7.71 26.90 -21.61
N ALA A 228 -7.06 27.42 -22.65
CA ALA A 228 -5.72 26.99 -23.03
C ALA A 228 -4.67 27.24 -21.93
N ALA A 229 -4.71 28.39 -21.25
CA ALA A 229 -3.78 28.72 -20.16
C ALA A 229 -4.04 27.85 -18.91
N GLU A 230 -5.31 27.65 -18.54
CA GLU A 230 -5.70 26.78 -17.45
C GLU A 230 -5.20 25.35 -17.67
N LEU A 231 -5.41 24.80 -18.86
CA LEU A 231 -4.93 23.46 -19.22
C LEU A 231 -3.40 23.37 -19.16
N VAL A 232 -2.67 24.36 -19.68
CA VAL A 232 -1.20 24.38 -19.61
C VAL A 232 -0.68 24.38 -18.16
N SER A 233 -1.36 25.07 -17.24
CA SER A 233 -0.96 25.12 -15.82
C SER A 233 -1.02 23.76 -15.10
N LEU A 234 -1.78 22.81 -15.65
CA LEU A 234 -1.88 21.44 -15.12
C LEU A 234 -0.68 20.56 -15.54
N ILE A 235 0.16 21.01 -16.48
CA ILE A 235 1.31 20.25 -16.95
C ILE A 235 2.47 20.39 -15.96
N ASP A 236 2.87 19.28 -15.33
CA ASP A 236 4.04 19.24 -14.47
C ASP A 236 5.30 19.70 -15.23
N ALA A 237 6.03 20.66 -14.65
CA ALA A 237 7.28 21.19 -15.20
C ALA A 237 8.39 20.13 -15.33
N GLN A 238 8.26 18.98 -14.68
CA GLN A 238 9.16 17.82 -14.79
C GLN A 238 8.70 16.81 -15.85
N SER A 239 7.53 17.00 -16.46
CA SER A 239 7.05 16.14 -17.53
C SER A 239 7.85 16.36 -18.82
N SER A 240 7.77 15.39 -19.73
CA SER A 240 8.38 15.51 -21.06
C SER A 240 7.79 16.67 -21.89
N CYS A 241 6.59 17.14 -21.56
CA CYS A 241 5.91 18.20 -22.30
C CYS A 241 6.28 19.62 -21.83
N ALA A 242 7.09 19.78 -20.78
CA ALA A 242 7.34 21.07 -20.14
C ALA A 242 7.83 22.16 -21.11
N ALA A 243 8.70 21.82 -22.06
CA ALA A 243 9.19 22.77 -23.07
C ALA A 243 8.08 23.22 -24.04
N GLN A 244 7.22 22.29 -24.46
CA GLN A 244 6.10 22.57 -25.37
C GLN A 244 4.98 23.34 -24.66
N ALA A 245 4.69 22.98 -23.41
CA ALA A 245 3.76 23.69 -22.54
C ALA A 245 4.18 25.14 -22.35
N LYS A 246 5.47 25.38 -22.06
CA LYS A 246 6.05 26.72 -21.95
C LYS A 246 5.95 27.50 -23.27
N ALA A 247 6.24 26.86 -24.40
CA ALA A 247 6.13 27.51 -25.70
C ALA A 247 4.67 27.90 -26.03
N LEU A 248 3.71 27.04 -25.71
CA LEU A 248 2.29 27.34 -25.88
C LEU A 248 1.83 28.48 -24.94
N LEU A 249 2.29 28.50 -23.68
CA LEU A 249 2.01 29.58 -22.76
C LEU A 249 2.55 30.93 -23.27
N GLU A 250 3.77 30.96 -23.83
CA GLU A 250 4.32 32.17 -24.46
C GLU A 250 3.51 32.60 -25.71
N ALA A 251 2.97 31.65 -26.49
CA ALA A 251 2.09 31.95 -27.61
C ALA A 251 0.72 32.50 -27.17
N ILE A 252 0.15 31.94 -26.09
CA ILE A 252 -1.05 32.44 -25.42
C ILE A 252 -0.81 33.86 -24.93
N LYS A 253 0.29 34.10 -24.21
CA LYS A 253 0.71 35.44 -23.77
C LYS A 253 0.74 36.43 -24.91
N LYS A 254 1.46 36.12 -25.98
CA LYS A 254 1.54 37.02 -27.15
C LYS A 254 0.17 37.29 -27.80
N SER A 255 -0.74 36.31 -27.77
CA SER A 255 -2.10 36.45 -28.28
C SER A 255 -2.99 37.27 -27.35
N MET A 256 -2.77 37.16 -26.04
CA MET A 256 -3.40 37.95 -24.98
C MET A 256 -2.78 39.34 -24.80
N ASP A 257 -1.53 39.58 -25.18
CA ASP A 257 -0.85 40.89 -25.11
C ASP A 257 -1.40 41.87 -26.17
N LYS A 258 -2.18 41.36 -27.13
CA LYS A 258 -3.05 42.19 -27.98
C LYS A 258 -4.33 42.65 -27.25
N GLN A 259 -4.59 42.13 -26.04
CA GLN A 259 -5.71 42.48 -25.16
C GLN A 259 -5.38 42.23 -23.67
N TYR A 260 -4.54 43.11 -23.12
CA TYR A 260 -4.23 43.34 -21.70
C TYR A 260 -3.32 42.33 -20.95
N ASN A 261 -2.15 42.84 -20.59
CA ASN A 261 -1.12 42.23 -19.75
C ASN A 261 -1.51 42.29 -18.26
N ASP A 262 -1.16 41.25 -17.47
CA ASP A 262 -0.56 41.39 -16.11
C ASP A 262 -0.45 40.11 -15.22
N ILE A 263 -0.76 38.88 -15.66
CA ILE A 263 -0.83 37.73 -14.72
C ILE A 263 0.46 36.88 -14.58
N ILE A 264 1.52 37.07 -15.38
CA ILE A 264 2.56 36.03 -15.50
C ILE A 264 3.88 36.41 -14.83
N ALA A 265 3.79 36.62 -13.52
CA ALA A 265 4.96 36.75 -12.64
C ALA A 265 5.13 35.57 -11.65
N MET A 266 4.22 34.59 -11.61
CA MET A 266 4.24 33.54 -10.56
C MET A 266 4.85 32.17 -10.95
N GLU A 267 5.38 31.99 -12.17
CA GLU A 267 5.68 30.64 -12.69
C GLU A 267 7.16 30.34 -12.98
N LYS A 268 8.08 30.99 -12.25
CA LYS A 268 9.50 30.66 -12.31
C LYS A 268 10.08 30.54 -10.91
N GLU A 269 10.00 29.35 -10.34
CA GLU A 269 11.13 28.69 -9.64
C GLU A 269 10.71 27.35 -9.01
N LYS A 270 11.26 26.24 -9.53
CA LYS A 270 11.63 25.09 -8.69
C LYS A 270 12.62 24.19 -9.41
N ILE A 271 13.90 24.56 -9.36
CA ILE A 271 14.98 23.59 -9.51
C ILE A 271 15.09 22.87 -8.17
N ARG A 272 14.60 21.63 -8.10
CA ARG A 272 14.86 20.75 -6.95
C ARG A 272 16.15 19.99 -7.21
N SER A 273 16.96 19.81 -6.17
CA SER A 273 18.01 18.81 -6.14
C SER A 273 17.44 17.42 -6.43
N ASP A 274 18.21 16.57 -7.11
CA ASP A 274 17.81 15.25 -7.59
C ASP A 274 17.17 14.36 -6.49
N GLU A 275 17.59 14.51 -5.24
CA GLU A 275 17.03 13.78 -4.09
C GLU A 275 15.59 14.18 -3.76
N ARG A 276 15.26 15.47 -3.84
CA ARG A 276 13.89 15.96 -3.61
C ARG A 276 12.95 15.58 -4.76
N ILE A 277 13.49 15.33 -5.95
CA ILE A 277 12.74 14.84 -7.11
C ILE A 277 12.40 13.36 -6.91
N LYS A 278 13.40 12.53 -6.60
CA LYS A 278 13.19 11.10 -6.32
C LYS A 278 12.20 10.87 -5.17
N SER A 279 12.34 11.62 -4.07
CA SER A 279 11.42 11.54 -2.94
C SER A 279 9.98 11.90 -3.31
N ALA A 280 9.79 12.96 -4.12
CA ALA A 280 8.46 13.37 -4.58
C ALA A 280 7.84 12.37 -5.56
N GLN A 281 8.64 11.76 -6.44
CA GLN A 281 8.19 10.70 -7.34
C GLN A 281 7.73 9.47 -6.57
N ILE A 282 8.51 9.01 -5.59
CA ILE A 282 8.13 7.88 -4.74
C ILE A 282 6.82 8.18 -4.00
N LYS A 283 6.67 9.39 -3.46
CA LYS A 283 5.43 9.82 -2.82
C LYS A 283 4.25 9.78 -3.80
N ALA A 284 4.39 10.33 -5.00
CA ALA A 284 3.32 10.31 -6.00
C ALA A 284 2.91 8.88 -6.39
N ILE A 285 3.89 7.98 -6.55
CA ILE A 285 3.63 6.56 -6.83
C ILE A 285 2.86 5.90 -5.68
N ARG A 286 3.25 6.16 -4.42
CA ARG A 286 2.52 5.66 -3.24
C ARG A 286 1.10 6.22 -3.15
N ASP A 287 0.91 7.50 -3.48
CA ASP A 287 -0.41 8.15 -3.48
C ASP A 287 -1.32 7.51 -4.54
N ILE A 288 -0.81 7.26 -5.76
CA ILE A 288 -1.52 6.53 -6.83
C ILE A 288 -1.88 5.11 -6.39
N ALA A 289 -0.92 4.37 -5.83
CA ALA A 289 -1.14 3.01 -5.34
C ALA A 289 -2.21 2.97 -4.23
N THR A 290 -2.13 3.89 -3.26
CA THR A 290 -3.11 4.00 -2.17
C THR A 290 -4.51 4.30 -2.70
N ALA A 291 -4.64 5.21 -3.66
CA ALA A 291 -5.91 5.50 -4.32
C ALA A 291 -6.44 4.28 -5.08
N TYR A 292 -5.57 3.50 -5.72
CA TYR A 292 -5.95 2.24 -6.36
C TYR A 292 -6.46 1.21 -5.34
N PHE A 293 -5.78 1.03 -4.21
CA PHE A 293 -6.20 0.10 -3.15
C PHE A 293 -7.56 0.47 -2.56
N LYS A 294 -7.81 1.77 -2.31
CA LYS A 294 -9.09 2.26 -1.78
C LYS A 294 -10.28 2.12 -2.73
N ARG A 295 -10.03 1.99 -4.05
CA ARG A 295 -11.09 1.76 -5.06
C ARG A 295 -11.58 0.31 -5.08
N GLN A 296 -10.85 -0.64 -4.49
CA GLN A 296 -11.24 -2.05 -4.44
C GLN A 296 -12.41 -2.25 -3.45
N THR A 297 -13.56 -2.71 -3.94
CA THR A 297 -14.81 -2.79 -3.14
C THR A 297 -14.94 -4.06 -2.30
N GLU A 298 -14.06 -5.04 -2.49
CA GLU A 298 -14.07 -6.31 -1.77
C GLU A 298 -13.62 -6.14 -0.30
N TYR A 299 -12.74 -5.16 -0.06
CA TYR A 299 -12.11 -4.93 1.24
C TYR A 299 -12.41 -3.53 1.75
N VAL A 300 -12.74 -3.44 3.05
CA VAL A 300 -12.93 -2.16 3.71
C VAL A 300 -11.78 -1.91 4.67
N PHE A 301 -11.02 -0.84 4.39
CA PHE A 301 -10.01 -0.31 5.29
C PHE A 301 -10.67 0.65 6.29
N PHE A 302 -10.38 0.46 7.58
CA PHE A 302 -10.93 1.29 8.65
C PHE A 302 -9.81 2.03 9.37
N TRP A 303 -9.90 3.35 9.38
CA TRP A 303 -9.05 4.22 10.20
C TRP A 303 -9.81 4.52 11.49
#